data_AF-A0A3S0QEN2-F1
#
_entry.id   AF-A0A3S0QEN2-F1
#
_cell.length_a   1.000
_cell.length_b   1.000
_cell.length_c   1.000
_cell.angle_alpha   90.00
_cell.angle_beta   90.00
_cell.angle_gamma   90.00
#
_symmetry.space_group_name_H-M   'P 1'
#
loop_
_entity.id
_entity.type
_entity.pdbx_description
1 polymer ?
#
loop_
_entity_poly.entity_id
_entity_poly.type
_entity_poly.pdbx_seq_one_letter_code
_entity_poly.pdbx_strand_id
1 'polypeptide(L)'
;MEKKVNFGGVYLVQHYSALLLLLLTGSATATTFEQALVDYGNKLEECHAIAKNNNDAFPTTKWFSGLDKQSQKNVLLYLSLDNRSRCSATEKVNLIKAAETAPMQAKKPLLSLLEEKPYDDYIKGLEQEEVVRLQRKFEEPFELLRVGDNLGLLE
;
A
#
# COMPACT_ATOMS: atom_id res chain seq x y z
N MET A 1 81.09 30.17 13.00
CA MET A 1 81.53 28.90 13.64
C MET A 1 80.32 28.20 14.20
N GLU A 2 80.25 26.88 14.03
CA GLU A 2 79.14 26.05 14.49
C GLU A 2 79.11 25.90 16.02
N LYS A 3 77.94 25.58 16.55
CA LYS A 3 77.78 24.65 17.69
C LYS A 3 76.41 23.97 17.58
N LYS A 4 76.40 22.72 17.08
CA LYS A 4 75.31 21.77 17.32
C LYS A 4 75.52 21.12 18.67
N VAL A 5 74.47 21.00 19.48
CA VAL A 5 74.32 19.90 20.44
C VAL A 5 72.85 19.49 20.44
N ASN A 6 72.58 18.21 20.19
CA ASN A 6 71.25 17.60 20.36
C ASN A 6 71.19 16.92 21.73
N PHE A 7 69.99 16.81 22.31
CA PHE A 7 69.32 15.56 22.76
C PHE A 7 68.35 15.78 23.94
N GLY A 8 67.17 15.14 23.87
CA GLY A 8 66.52 14.57 25.08
C GLY A 8 65.07 14.97 25.39
N GLY A 9 64.10 14.19 24.87
CA GLY A 9 62.73 14.04 25.45
C GLY A 9 61.75 15.23 25.28
N VAL A 10 60.43 15.05 25.27
CA VAL A 10 59.56 13.86 25.37
C VAL A 10 58.32 14.06 24.46
N TYR A 11 57.82 13.01 23.81
CA TYR A 11 56.56 13.04 23.03
C TYR A 11 55.32 12.95 23.94
N LEU A 12 54.48 14.00 23.95
CA LEU A 12 53.07 14.07 24.40
C LEU A 12 52.41 15.27 23.66
N VAL A 13 51.11 15.38 23.36
CA VAL A 13 49.96 14.44 23.34
C VAL A 13 49.00 14.98 22.24
N GLN A 14 48.81 14.25 21.13
CA GLN A 14 47.62 13.43 20.81
C GLN A 14 46.40 14.21 20.28
N HIS A 15 45.85 13.73 19.15
CA HIS A 15 44.81 14.38 18.35
C HIS A 15 43.45 14.50 19.05
N TYR A 16 42.91 15.72 19.16
CA TYR A 16 41.52 15.99 19.54
C TYR A 16 40.89 17.12 18.72
N SER A 17 40.55 16.86 17.45
CA SER A 17 39.73 17.76 16.61
C SER A 17 39.01 17.01 15.47
N ALA A 18 38.51 15.80 15.75
CA ALA A 18 37.72 15.00 14.81
C ALA A 18 36.45 14.36 15.44
N LEU A 19 36.09 14.76 16.68
CA LEU A 19 35.03 14.11 17.45
C LEU A 19 33.78 14.97 17.72
N LEU A 20 33.59 16.08 16.98
CA LEU A 20 32.42 16.97 17.13
C LEU A 20 31.40 16.92 15.97
N LEU A 21 31.64 16.10 14.94
CA LEU A 21 30.76 15.99 13.76
C LEU A 21 29.80 14.78 13.81
N LEU A 22 29.81 13.98 14.88
CA LEU A 22 29.06 12.73 15.01
C LEU A 22 27.70 12.84 15.74
N LEU A 23 27.26 14.06 16.10
CA LEU A 23 26.07 14.27 16.94
C LEU A 23 24.84 14.83 16.20
N LEU A 24 24.85 14.84 14.85
CA LEU A 24 23.72 15.31 14.04
C LEU A 24 22.99 14.22 13.24
N THR A 25 23.38 12.94 13.36
CA THR A 25 22.51 11.83 12.93
C THR A 25 21.43 11.58 13.98
N GLY A 26 20.56 12.57 14.17
CA GLY A 26 19.26 12.38 14.80
C GLY A 26 18.38 11.55 13.88
N SER A 27 18.63 10.23 13.84
CA SER A 27 17.74 9.29 13.18
C SER A 27 16.40 9.34 13.88
N ALA A 28 15.45 10.08 13.30
CA ALA A 28 14.05 10.01 13.67
C ALA A 28 13.59 8.58 13.40
N THR A 29 13.66 7.73 14.42
CA THR A 29 13.11 6.38 14.38
C THR A 29 11.60 6.53 14.28
N ALA A 30 11.06 6.39 13.06
CA ALA A 30 9.63 6.36 12.84
C ALA A 30 9.02 5.32 13.77
N THR A 31 7.93 5.69 14.44
CA THR A 31 7.19 4.75 15.28
C THR A 31 6.68 3.60 14.43
N THR A 32 6.43 2.45 15.06
CA THR A 32 5.83 1.28 14.38
C THR A 32 4.51 1.61 13.69
N PHE A 33 3.78 2.61 14.20
CA PHE A 33 2.59 3.17 13.59
C PHE A 33 2.87 4.01 12.33
N GLU A 34 3.79 4.96 12.41
CA GLU A 34 4.16 5.82 11.27
C GLU A 34 4.71 4.99 10.11
N GLN A 35 5.53 3.98 10.39
CA GLN A 35 6.04 3.06 9.36
C GLN A 35 4.89 2.26 8.73
N ALA A 36 3.99 1.67 9.52
CA ALA A 36 2.85 0.93 8.99
C ALA A 36 1.89 1.81 8.15
N LEU A 37 1.79 3.11 8.46
CA LEU A 37 1.00 4.07 7.68
C LEU A 37 1.67 4.37 6.34
N VAL A 38 2.99 4.55 6.32
CA VAL A 38 3.79 4.71 5.10
C VAL A 38 3.71 3.45 4.23
N ASP A 39 3.85 2.27 4.83
CA ASP A 39 3.79 0.98 4.11
C ASP A 39 2.42 0.77 3.45
N TYR A 40 1.32 1.05 4.16
CA TYR A 40 -0.02 0.99 3.58
C TYR A 40 -0.24 2.04 2.48
N GLY A 41 0.23 3.28 2.67
CA GLY A 41 0.17 4.31 1.63
C GLY A 41 0.93 3.93 0.36
N ASN A 42 2.16 3.43 0.51
CA ASN A 42 2.97 2.92 -0.60
C ASN A 42 2.27 1.77 -1.32
N LYS A 43 1.63 0.85 -0.58
CA LYS A 43 0.91 -0.27 -1.18
C LYS A 43 -0.33 0.16 -1.95
N LEU A 44 -1.07 1.17 -1.47
CA LEU A 44 -2.20 1.74 -2.22
C LEU A 44 -1.74 2.34 -3.56
N GLU A 45 -0.62 3.05 -3.59
CA GLU A 45 -0.03 3.57 -4.84
C GLU A 45 0.46 2.43 -5.76
N GLU A 46 1.05 1.36 -5.21
CA GLU A 46 1.41 0.16 -5.97
C GLU A 46 0.17 -0.49 -6.62
N CYS A 47 -0.89 -0.72 -5.84
CA CYS A 47 -2.16 -1.27 -6.32
C CYS A 47 -2.82 -0.38 -7.39
N HIS A 48 -2.68 0.95 -7.26
CA HIS A 48 -3.15 1.92 -8.26
C HIS A 48 -2.31 1.89 -9.55
N ALA A 49 -0.98 1.73 -9.43
CA ALA A 49 -0.09 1.55 -10.57
C ALA A 49 -0.37 0.23 -11.30
N ILE A 50 -0.63 -0.87 -10.57
CA ILE A 50 -1.09 -2.14 -11.16
C ILE A 50 -2.41 -1.92 -11.89
N ALA A 51 -3.39 -1.24 -11.27
CA ALA A 51 -4.69 -0.99 -11.90
C ALA A 51 -4.62 -0.23 -13.24
N LYS A 52 -3.68 0.73 -13.34
CA LYS A 52 -3.42 1.50 -14.57
C LYS A 52 -2.65 0.71 -15.64
N ASN A 53 -1.71 -0.13 -15.22
CA ASN A 53 -0.81 -0.86 -16.13
C ASN A 53 -1.35 -2.24 -16.54
N ASN A 54 -2.28 -2.81 -15.76
CA ASN A 54 -3.06 -3.97 -16.13
C ASN A 54 -3.90 -3.63 -17.36
N ASN A 55 -3.53 -4.21 -18.50
CA ASN A 55 -4.19 -4.06 -19.79
C ASN A 55 -4.85 -5.36 -20.26
N ASP A 56 -4.96 -6.36 -19.39
CA ASP A 56 -5.54 -7.65 -19.73
C ASP A 56 -7.00 -7.51 -20.14
N ALA A 57 -7.41 -8.37 -21.08
CA ALA A 57 -8.77 -8.41 -21.57
C ALA A 57 -9.69 -9.04 -20.53
N PHE A 58 -10.81 -8.39 -20.22
CA PHE A 58 -11.76 -8.90 -19.24
C PHE A 58 -12.32 -10.27 -19.68
N PRO A 59 -12.23 -11.32 -18.84
CA PRO A 59 -12.55 -12.70 -19.21
C PRO A 59 -14.07 -12.94 -19.27
N THR A 60 -14.69 -12.39 -20.31
CA THR A 60 -16.13 -12.42 -20.58
C THR A 60 -16.65 -13.86 -20.67
N THR A 61 -17.38 -14.31 -19.65
CA THR A 61 -17.98 -15.66 -19.59
C THR A 61 -19.42 -15.65 -20.13
N LYS A 62 -19.93 -16.81 -20.53
CA LYS A 62 -21.35 -16.97 -20.91
C LYS A 62 -22.32 -16.50 -19.82
N TRP A 63 -21.98 -16.71 -18.55
CA TRP A 63 -22.74 -16.21 -17.41
C TRP A 63 -22.74 -14.67 -17.39
N PHE A 64 -21.56 -14.04 -17.39
CA PHE A 64 -21.44 -12.58 -17.35
C PHE A 64 -22.14 -11.92 -18.55
N SER A 65 -22.01 -12.48 -19.76
CA SER A 65 -22.72 -12.00 -20.95
C SER A 65 -24.24 -12.21 -20.92
N GLY A 66 -24.75 -13.12 -20.08
CA GLY A 66 -26.18 -13.38 -19.89
C GLY A 66 -26.86 -12.46 -18.85
N LEU A 67 -26.07 -11.74 -18.05
CA LEU A 67 -26.56 -10.73 -17.11
C LEU A 67 -27.10 -9.50 -17.86
N ASP A 68 -28.04 -8.79 -17.23
CA ASP A 68 -28.44 -7.46 -17.70
C ASP A 68 -27.31 -6.42 -17.50
N LYS A 69 -27.39 -5.29 -18.21
CA LYS A 69 -26.35 -4.25 -18.16
C LYS A 69 -26.07 -3.71 -16.75
N GLN A 70 -27.06 -3.61 -15.87
CA GLN A 70 -26.84 -3.10 -14.52
C GLN A 70 -26.16 -4.15 -13.65
N SER A 71 -26.55 -5.42 -13.77
CA SER A 71 -25.84 -6.53 -13.12
C SER A 71 -24.39 -6.65 -13.61
N GLN A 72 -24.13 -6.45 -14.91
CA GLN A 72 -22.75 -6.40 -15.45
C GLN A 72 -21.93 -5.24 -14.86
N LYS A 73 -22.49 -4.02 -14.81
CA LYS A 73 -21.89 -2.85 -14.15
C LYS A 73 -21.58 -3.13 -12.67
N ASN A 74 -22.52 -3.74 -11.95
CA ASN A 74 -22.37 -4.08 -10.54
C ASN A 74 -21.26 -5.12 -10.30
N VAL A 75 -21.18 -6.18 -11.12
CA VAL A 75 -20.11 -7.19 -11.03
C VAL A 75 -18.75 -6.55 -11.29
N LEU A 76 -18.62 -5.70 -12.31
CA LEU A 76 -17.35 -4.99 -12.55
C LEU A 76 -16.95 -4.07 -11.40
N LEU A 77 -17.91 -3.34 -10.82
CA LEU A 77 -17.66 -2.49 -9.66
C LEU A 77 -17.22 -3.32 -8.44
N TYR A 78 -17.91 -4.43 -8.16
CA TYR A 78 -17.53 -5.38 -7.11
C TYR A 78 -16.09 -5.87 -7.29
N LEU A 79 -15.75 -6.44 -8.46
CA LEU A 79 -14.41 -6.96 -8.75
C LEU A 79 -13.35 -5.85 -8.67
N SER A 80 -13.66 -4.64 -9.14
CA SER A 80 -12.73 -3.51 -9.05
C SER A 80 -12.48 -3.06 -7.61
N LEU A 81 -13.44 -3.20 -6.70
CA LEU A 81 -13.28 -2.88 -5.28
C LEU A 81 -12.54 -4.01 -4.56
N ASP A 82 -12.93 -5.26 -4.80
CA ASP A 82 -12.34 -6.45 -4.18
C ASP A 82 -10.87 -6.61 -4.54
N ASN A 83 -10.49 -6.45 -5.81
CA ASN A 83 -9.08 -6.54 -6.24
C ASN A 83 -8.22 -5.47 -5.54
N ARG A 84 -8.74 -4.24 -5.38
CA ARG A 84 -8.02 -3.14 -4.72
C ARG A 84 -7.89 -3.37 -3.21
N SER A 85 -8.95 -3.88 -2.56
CA SER A 85 -8.92 -4.29 -1.15
C SER A 85 -7.90 -5.42 -0.94
N ARG A 86 -8.06 -6.54 -1.66
CA ARG A 86 -7.17 -7.71 -1.57
C ARG A 86 -5.70 -7.39 -1.84
N CYS A 87 -5.41 -6.49 -2.79
CA CYS A 87 -4.05 -6.06 -3.11
C CYS A 87 -3.33 -5.35 -1.94
N SER A 88 -4.06 -4.65 -1.06
CA SER A 88 -3.50 -3.88 0.07
C SER A 88 -3.84 -4.45 1.46
N ALA A 89 -4.47 -5.62 1.51
CA ALA A 89 -5.05 -6.20 2.73
C ALA A 89 -4.01 -6.50 3.83
N THR A 90 -2.80 -6.93 3.47
CA THR A 90 -1.74 -7.27 4.44
C THR A 90 -1.25 -6.03 5.19
N GLU A 91 -0.94 -4.97 4.44
CA GLU A 91 -0.45 -3.70 4.95
C GLU A 91 -1.54 -2.98 5.74
N LYS A 92 -2.80 -3.05 5.27
CA LYS A 92 -3.97 -2.59 6.01
C LYS A 92 -4.10 -3.28 7.38
N VAL A 93 -3.99 -4.60 7.42
CA VAL A 93 -4.04 -5.38 8.68
C VAL A 93 -2.87 -5.02 9.61
N ASN A 94 -1.69 -4.76 9.07
CA ASN A 94 -0.53 -4.32 9.85
C ASN A 94 -0.74 -2.91 10.43
N LEU A 95 -1.30 -1.99 9.65
CA LEU A 95 -1.67 -0.65 10.13
C LEU A 95 -2.77 -0.70 11.20
N ILE A 96 -3.80 -1.55 11.05
CA ILE A 96 -4.82 -1.76 12.08
C ILE A 96 -4.17 -2.25 13.39
N LYS A 97 -3.28 -3.25 13.34
CA LYS A 97 -2.54 -3.75 14.51
C LYS A 97 -1.67 -2.66 15.15
N ALA A 98 -0.96 -1.87 14.35
CA ALA A 98 -0.15 -0.76 14.87
C ALA A 98 -1.03 0.30 15.54
N ALA A 99 -2.18 0.63 14.93
CA ALA A 99 -3.18 1.54 15.49
C ALA A 99 -3.78 1.06 16.81
N GLU A 100 -3.74 -0.25 17.10
CA GLU A 100 -4.23 -0.75 18.39
C GLU A 100 -3.42 -0.25 19.59
N THR A 101 -2.14 0.09 19.36
CA THR A 101 -1.21 0.63 20.35
C THR A 101 -1.30 2.15 20.51
N ALA A 102 -2.05 2.84 19.64
CA ALA A 102 -2.24 4.28 19.71
C ALA A 102 -3.10 4.68 20.93
N PRO A 103 -2.91 5.90 21.49
CA PRO A 103 -3.77 6.42 22.56
C PRO A 103 -5.25 6.35 22.17
N MET A 104 -6.12 5.98 23.12
CA MET A 104 -7.55 5.75 22.88
C MET A 104 -8.27 6.90 22.15
N GLN A 105 -7.82 8.13 22.38
CA GLN A 105 -8.31 9.37 21.76
C GLN A 105 -8.09 9.38 20.23
N ALA A 106 -6.96 8.84 19.76
CA ALA A 106 -6.60 8.75 18.34
C ALA A 106 -7.02 7.41 17.70
N LYS A 107 -7.08 6.32 18.49
CA LYS A 107 -7.41 4.97 18.01
C LYS A 107 -8.78 4.91 17.31
N LYS A 108 -9.85 5.45 17.91
CA LYS A 108 -11.21 5.34 17.34
C LYS A 108 -11.37 6.08 16.00
N PRO A 109 -10.96 7.36 15.86
CA PRO A 109 -10.99 8.03 14.57
C PRO A 109 -10.16 7.30 13.50
N LEU A 110 -8.98 6.80 13.86
CA LEU A 110 -8.11 6.14 12.89
C LEU A 110 -8.68 4.81 12.38
N LEU A 111 -9.20 3.96 13.28
CA LEU A 111 -9.85 2.71 12.86
C LEU A 111 -11.08 2.96 11.98
N SER A 112 -11.82 4.05 12.22
CA SER A 112 -12.95 4.46 11.37
C SER A 112 -12.53 4.91 9.97
N LEU A 113 -11.32 5.45 9.78
CA LEU A 113 -10.76 5.75 8.45
C LEU A 113 -10.28 4.51 7.70
N LEU A 114 -10.02 3.41 8.41
CA LEU A 114 -9.60 2.13 7.84
C LEU A 114 -10.77 1.17 7.62
N GLU A 115 -11.98 1.52 8.08
CA GLU A 115 -13.17 0.70 7.89
C GLU A 115 -13.58 0.69 6.40
N GLU A 116 -13.63 -0.50 5.79
CA GLU A 116 -14.11 -0.66 4.43
C GLU A 116 -15.63 -0.69 4.41
N LYS A 117 -16.25 0.04 3.47
CA LYS A 117 -17.69 -0.07 3.24
C LYS A 117 -17.97 -1.44 2.61
N PRO A 118 -18.95 -2.21 3.10
CA PRO A 118 -19.31 -3.48 2.49
C PRO A 118 -19.79 -3.23 1.05
N TYR A 119 -19.19 -3.96 0.11
CA TYR A 119 -19.49 -3.89 -1.32
C TYR A 119 -20.17 -5.17 -1.86
N ASP A 120 -20.37 -6.17 -1.01
CA ASP A 120 -21.09 -7.42 -1.36
C ASP A 120 -22.53 -7.19 -1.83
N ASP A 121 -23.18 -6.11 -1.40
CA ASP A 121 -24.53 -5.74 -1.85
C ASP A 121 -24.61 -5.51 -3.37
N TYR A 122 -23.51 -5.21 -4.07
CA TYR A 122 -23.50 -5.09 -5.54
C TYR A 122 -23.75 -6.43 -6.25
N ILE A 123 -23.31 -7.55 -5.66
CA ILE A 123 -23.47 -8.91 -6.23
C ILE A 123 -24.58 -9.72 -5.53
N LYS A 124 -25.38 -9.07 -4.69
CA LYS A 124 -26.45 -9.72 -3.94
C LYS A 124 -27.55 -10.24 -4.85
N GLY A 125 -27.83 -11.53 -4.72
CA GLY A 125 -28.77 -12.24 -5.60
C GLY A 125 -28.16 -12.79 -6.88
N LEU A 126 -26.87 -12.56 -7.15
CA LEU A 126 -26.13 -13.20 -8.23
C LEU A 126 -25.47 -14.51 -7.78
N GLU A 127 -25.15 -15.39 -8.75
CA GLU A 127 -24.46 -16.65 -8.54
C GLU A 127 -23.02 -16.44 -8.06
N GLN A 128 -22.83 -16.49 -6.74
CA GLN A 128 -21.55 -16.25 -6.07
C GLN A 128 -20.40 -17.11 -6.61
N GLU A 129 -20.67 -18.35 -7.01
CA GLU A 129 -19.67 -19.23 -7.59
C GLU A 129 -19.11 -18.71 -8.93
N GLU A 130 -19.93 -18.07 -9.76
CA GLU A 130 -19.50 -17.48 -11.02
C GLU A 130 -18.77 -16.15 -10.80
N VAL A 131 -19.21 -15.34 -9.83
CA VAL A 131 -18.45 -14.15 -9.38
C VAL A 131 -17.05 -14.57 -8.92
N VAL A 132 -16.94 -15.55 -8.03
CA VAL A 132 -15.65 -16.07 -7.52
C VAL A 132 -14.81 -16.70 -8.64
N ARG A 133 -15.44 -17.38 -9.61
CA ARG A 133 -14.73 -17.93 -10.78
C ARG A 133 -14.20 -16.83 -11.69
N LEU A 134 -14.94 -15.74 -11.86
CA LEU A 134 -14.52 -14.58 -12.64
C LEU A 134 -13.40 -13.80 -11.93
N GLN A 135 -13.56 -13.59 -10.63
CA GLN A 135 -12.58 -13.02 -9.70
C GLN A 135 -11.21 -13.74 -9.76
N ARG A 136 -11.19 -15.07 -9.86
CA ARG A 136 -9.95 -15.87 -10.01
C ARG A 136 -9.32 -15.80 -11.40
N LYS A 137 -10.05 -15.33 -12.42
CA LYS A 137 -9.52 -15.13 -13.78
C LYS A 137 -9.05 -13.69 -14.04
N PHE A 138 -9.38 -12.78 -13.13
CA PHE A 138 -9.11 -11.34 -13.25
C PHE A 138 -8.85 -10.78 -11.85
N GLU A 139 -7.84 -11.34 -11.17
CA GLU A 139 -7.59 -11.07 -9.74
C GLU A 139 -6.76 -9.82 -9.45
N GLU A 140 -5.98 -9.37 -10.44
CA GLU A 140 -5.17 -8.16 -10.33
C GLU A 140 -6.03 -6.89 -10.35
N PRO A 141 -5.68 -5.82 -9.61
CA PRO A 141 -6.30 -4.51 -9.75
C PRO A 141 -6.41 -4.07 -11.20
N PHE A 142 -7.50 -3.38 -11.53
CA PHE A 142 -7.75 -2.84 -12.87
C PHE A 142 -8.46 -1.48 -12.81
N GLU A 143 -8.41 -0.75 -13.93
CA GLU A 143 -9.16 0.48 -14.12
C GLU A 143 -10.59 0.20 -14.60
N LEU A 144 -11.55 0.38 -13.68
CA LEU A 144 -12.98 0.08 -13.88
C LEU A 144 -13.55 0.78 -15.12
N LEU A 145 -13.24 2.05 -15.33
CA LEU A 145 -13.77 2.82 -16.47
C LEU A 145 -13.24 2.27 -17.80
N ARG A 146 -11.94 1.97 -17.90
CA ARG A 146 -11.31 1.37 -19.09
C ARG A 146 -11.94 0.02 -19.43
N VAL A 147 -12.18 -0.83 -18.42
CA VAL A 147 -12.80 -2.15 -18.62
C VAL A 147 -14.29 -2.02 -18.97
N GLY A 148 -15.03 -1.11 -18.34
CA GLY A 148 -16.43 -0.84 -18.66
C GLY A 148 -16.64 -0.29 -20.08
N ASP A 149 -15.75 0.60 -20.54
CA ASP A 149 -15.76 1.16 -21.90
C ASP A 149 -15.53 0.06 -22.95
N ASN A 150 -14.47 -0.74 -22.77
CA ASN A 150 -14.15 -1.89 -23.62
C ASN A 150 -15.28 -2.94 -23.72
N LEU A 151 -16.20 -2.97 -22.75
CA LEU A 151 -17.34 -3.88 -22.71
C LEU A 151 -18.66 -3.22 -23.19
N GLY A 152 -18.65 -1.95 -23.59
CA GLY A 152 -19.84 -1.22 -24.02
C GLY A 152 -20.84 -0.94 -22.89
N LEU A 153 -20.33 -0.77 -21.67
CA LEU A 153 -21.11 -0.58 -20.44
C LEU A 153 -21.08 0.87 -19.93
N LEU A 154 -20.23 1.74 -20.47
CA LEU A 154 -20.38 3.19 -20.28
C LEU A 154 -21.38 3.75 -21.30
N GLU A 155 -22.07 4.82 -20.92
CA GLU A 155 -23.09 5.55 -21.69
C GLU A 155 -22.62 7.00 -21.96
#